data_AF-A0A2I0HFS5-F1
#
_entry.id   AF-A0A2I0HFS5-F1
#
_cell.length_a   1.000
_cell.length_b   1.000
_cell.length_c   1.000
_cell.angle_alpha   90.00
_cell.angle_beta   90.00
_cell.angle_gamma   90.00
#
_symmetry.space_group_name_H-M   'P 1'
#
loop_
_entity.id
_entity.type
_entity.pdbx_description
1 polymer ?
#
loop_
_entity_poly.entity_id
_entity_poly.type
_entity_poly.pdbx_seq_one_letter_code
_entity_poly.pdbx_strand_id
1 'polypeptide(L)' 'MGLHDAVDTRIGGWGKKGLSNGQKRRVSICMEILTRPRLLFLDEPTSGLDSAASYYVMKRIVDLAKHNNM' A
#
# COMPACT_ATOMS: atom_id res chain seq x y z
N MET A 1 -5.54 0.08 4.56
CA MET A 1 -4.16 0.44 4.15
C MET A 1 -3.58 1.64 4.92
N GLY A 2 -4.25 2.20 5.93
CA GLY A 2 -3.63 3.21 6.83
C GLY A 2 -3.18 4.49 6.11
N LEU A 3 -4.06 5.04 5.27
CA LEU A 3 -3.80 6.22 4.42
C LEU A 3 -4.83 7.35 4.64
N HIS A 4 -5.70 7.24 5.65
CA HIS A 4 -6.75 8.25 5.89
C HIS A 4 -6.18 9.63 6.17
N ASP A 5 -5.13 9.73 6.98
CA ASP A 5 -4.46 11.00 7.30
C ASP A 5 -3.70 11.61 6.10
N ALA A 6 -3.67 10.91 4.97
CA ALA A 6 -2.88 11.26 3.78
C ALA A 6 -3.75 11.53 2.54
N VAL A 7 -5.08 11.53 2.66
CA VAL A 7 -6.03 11.59 1.52
C VAL A 7 -5.79 12.82 0.62
N ASP A 8 -5.62 14.00 1.21
CA ASP A 8 -5.43 15.25 0.46
C ASP A 8 -3.95 15.67 0.37
N THR A 9 -3.03 14.78 0.74
CA THR A 9 -1.59 15.06 0.70
C THR A 9 -1.04 14.68 -0.66
N ARG A 10 -0.41 15.64 -1.35
CA ARG A 10 0.32 15.36 -2.60
C ARG A 10 1.40 14.30 -2.37
N ILE A 11 1.57 13.39 -3.34
CA ILE A 11 2.60 12.33 -3.31
C ILE A 11 3.99 12.90 -2.98
N GLY A 12 4.32 14.08 -3.55
CA GLY A 12 5.65 14.68 -3.44
C GLY A 12 6.69 13.96 -4.31
N GLY A 13 7.88 14.53 -4.41
CA GLY A 13 8.94 14.06 -5.31
C GLY A 13 10.27 14.74 -5.01
N TRP A 14 11.22 14.66 -5.93
CA TRP A 14 12.49 15.39 -5.79
C TRP A 14 12.23 16.89 -5.63
N GLY A 15 12.73 17.46 -4.53
CA GLY A 15 12.58 18.88 -4.18
C GLY A 15 11.23 19.29 -3.57
N LYS A 16 10.24 18.39 -3.43
CA LYS A 16 8.95 18.69 -2.78
C LYS A 16 8.52 17.58 -1.83
N LYS A 17 8.43 17.91 -0.54
CA LYS A 17 7.89 17.00 0.49
C LYS A 17 6.43 16.65 0.20
N GLY A 18 6.04 15.45 0.58
CA GLY A 18 4.70 14.90 0.42
C GLY A 18 4.58 13.67 1.30
N LEU A 19 4.02 12.59 0.75
CA LEU A 19 3.90 11.31 1.46
C LEU A 19 5.25 10.76 1.92
N SER A 20 5.24 10.09 3.07
CA SER A 20 6.37 9.26 3.51
C SER A 20 6.60 8.10 2.55
N ASN A 21 7.79 7.52 2.54
CA ASN A 21 8.10 6.38 1.67
C ASN A 21 7.18 5.18 1.95
N GLY A 22 6.86 4.93 3.23
CA GLY A 22 5.90 3.90 3.61
C GLY A 22 4.47 4.19 3.12
N GLN A 23 4.03 5.45 3.16
CA GLN A 23 2.74 5.84 2.58
C GLN A 23 2.74 5.65 1.05
N LYS A 24 3.81 6.06 0.36
CA LYS A 24 3.98 5.84 -1.09
C LYS A 24 3.91 4.37 -1.47
N ARG A 25 4.59 3.49 -0.70
CA ARG A 25 4.53 2.03 -0.87
C ARG A 25 3.12 1.49 -0.72
N ARG A 26 2.37 1.94 0.31
CA ARG A 26 0.97 1.51 0.49
C ARG A 26 0.07 2.02 -0.62
N VAL A 27 0.28 3.25 -1.11
CA VAL A 27 -0.45 3.81 -2.25
C VAL A 27 -0.19 3.00 -3.52
N SER A 28 1.05 2.62 -3.82
CA SER A 28 1.34 1.82 -5.01
C SER A 28 0.66 0.45 -4.96
N ILE A 29 0.65 -0.22 -3.80
CA ILE A 29 -0.08 -1.47 -3.61
C ILE A 29 -1.60 -1.27 -3.80
N CYS A 30 -2.17 -0.18 -3.24
CA CYS A 30 -3.58 0.14 -3.43
C CYS A 30 -3.94 0.31 -4.92
N MET A 31 -3.09 0.99 -5.70
CA MET A 31 -3.32 1.21 -7.13
C MET A 31 -3.46 -0.12 -7.89
N GLU A 32 -2.57 -1.08 -7.63
CA GLU A 32 -2.67 -2.41 -8.24
C GLU A 32 -3.91 -3.18 -7.79
N ILE A 33 -4.24 -3.15 -6.48
CA ILE A 33 -5.43 -3.82 -5.94
C ILE A 33 -6.73 -3.26 -6.53
N LEU A 34 -6.81 -1.96 -6.80
CA LEU A 34 -7.99 -1.32 -7.38
C LEU A 34 -8.36 -1.89 -8.74
N THR A 35 -7.39 -2.45 -9.47
CA THR A 35 -7.64 -3.12 -10.76
C THR A 35 -8.36 -4.46 -10.63
N ARG A 36 -8.56 -4.96 -9.39
CA ARG A 36 -9.12 -6.30 -9.08
C ARG A 36 -8.42 -7.41 -9.87
N PRO A 37 -7.09 -7.55 -9.74
CA PRO A 37 -6.35 -8.56 -10.48
C PRO A 37 -6.78 -9.96 -10.02
N ARG A 38 -6.68 -10.98 -10.87
CA ARG A 38 -6.85 -12.39 -10.43
C ARG A 38 -5.58 -12.99 -9.82
N LEU A 39 -4.44 -12.32 -10.01
CA LEU A 39 -3.14 -12.73 -9.52
C LEU A 39 -2.31 -11.47 -9.26
N LEU A 40 -1.78 -11.34 -8.06
CA LEU A 40 -1.02 -10.16 -7.62
C LEU A 40 0.39 -10.59 -7.20
N PHE A 41 1.40 -10.14 -7.94
CA PHE A 41 2.80 -10.28 -7.54
C PHE A 41 3.23 -9.08 -6.72
N LEU A 42 3.96 -9.33 -5.63
CA LEU A 42 4.45 -8.30 -4.72
C LEU A 42 5.92 -8.52 -4.46
N ASP A 43 6.75 -7.56 -4.89
CA ASP A 43 8.18 -7.58 -4.61
C ASP A 43 8.49 -6.72 -3.37
N GLU A 44 9.04 -7.37 -2.34
CA GLU A 44 9.31 -6.81 -1.01
C GLU A 44 8.24 -5.84 -0.45
N PRO A 45 6.94 -6.20 -0.38
CA PRO A 45 5.84 -5.26 -0.12
C PRO A 45 5.93 -4.50 1.22
N THR A 46 6.74 -5.00 2.15
CA THR A 46 6.95 -4.42 3.49
C THR A 46 8.20 -3.56 3.62
N SER A 47 9.03 -3.46 2.58
CA SER A 47 10.26 -2.66 2.61
C SER A 47 9.96 -1.18 2.91
N GLY A 48 10.67 -0.62 3.89
CA GLY A 48 10.48 0.76 4.35
C GLY A 48 9.26 0.99 5.24
N LEU A 49 8.59 -0.07 5.72
CA LEU A 49 7.53 0.01 6.72
C LEU A 49 8.05 -0.41 8.11
N ASP A 50 7.48 0.18 9.16
CA ASP A 50 7.64 -0.35 10.51
C ASP A 50 6.88 -1.69 10.68
N SER A 51 7.14 -2.39 11.78
CA SER A 51 6.57 -3.73 12.04
C SER A 51 5.04 -3.73 12.09
N ALA A 52 4.42 -2.69 12.67
CA ALA A 52 2.97 -2.60 12.79
C ALA A 52 2.35 -2.35 11.40
N ALA A 53 2.87 -1.38 10.66
CA ALA A 53 2.43 -1.07 9.30
C ALA A 53 2.60 -2.28 8.37
N SER A 54 3.71 -3.01 8.48
CA SER A 54 3.96 -4.24 7.72
C SER A 54 2.89 -5.30 7.97
N TYR A 55 2.59 -5.56 9.25
CA TYR A 55 1.55 -6.52 9.64
C TYR A 55 0.18 -6.14 9.06
N TYR A 56 -0.24 -4.88 9.23
CA TYR A 56 -1.55 -4.43 8.76
C TYR A 56 -1.69 -4.43 7.24
N VAL A 57 -0.61 -4.11 6.51
CA VAL A 57 -0.59 -4.18 5.04
C VAL A 57 -0.78 -5.62 4.58
N MET A 58 0.05 -6.55 5.07
CA MET A 58 -0.03 -7.95 4.66
C MET A 58 -1.34 -8.60 5.06
N LYS A 59 -1.85 -8.33 6.27
CA LYS A 59 -3.16 -8.80 6.71
C LYS A 59 -4.26 -8.36 5.75
N ARG A 60 -4.26 -7.09 5.34
CA ARG A 60 -5.29 -6.56 4.44
C ARG A 60 -5.22 -7.18 3.04
N ILE A 61 -4.01 -7.43 2.53
CA ILE A 61 -3.81 -8.09 1.24
C ILE A 61 -4.37 -9.51 1.28
N VAL A 62 -4.07 -10.27 2.33
CA VAL A 62 -4.59 -11.64 2.52
C VAL A 62 -6.10 -11.66 2.63
N ASP A 63 -6.68 -10.74 3.42
CA ASP A 63 -8.14 -10.64 3.55
C ASP A 63 -8.80 -10.35 2.19
N LEU A 64 -8.22 -9.45 1.39
CA LEU A 64 -8.71 -9.14 0.04
C LEU A 64 -8.61 -10.31 -0.92
N ALA A 65 -7.52 -11.09 -0.88
CA ALA A 65 -7.36 -12.28 -1.72
C ALA A 65 -8.46 -13.30 -1.44
N LYS A 66 -8.75 -13.56 -0.15
CA LYS A 66 -9.83 -14.47 0.27
C LYS A 66 -11.21 -14.00 -0.19
N HIS A 67 -11.49 -12.70 -0.11
CA HIS A 67 -12.80 -12.16 -0.50
C HIS A 67 -13.01 -12.08 -2.01
N ASN A 68 -11.96 -11.82 -2.78
CA ASN A 68 -12.05 -11.62 -4.23
C ASN A 68 -11.69 -12.88 -5.04
N ASN A 69 -11.46 -14.01 -4.36
CA ASN A 69 -11.03 -15.27 -4.97
C ASN A 69 -9.79 -15.08 -5.88
N MET A 70 -8.84 -14.25 -5.42
CA MET A 70 -7.51 -14.08 -6.01
C MET A 70 -6.56 -15.16 -5.51
#